data_AF-A0A1S2HLA3-F1
#
_entry.id   AF-A0A1S2HLA3-F1
#
_cell.length_a   1.000
_cell.length_b   1.000
_cell.length_c   1.000
_cell.angle_alpha   90.00
_cell.angle_beta   90.00
_cell.angle_gamma   90.00
#
_symmetry.space_group_name_H-M   'P 1'
#
loop_
_entity.id
_entity.type
_entity.pdbx_description
1 polymer ?
#
loop_
_entity_poly.entity_id
_entity_poly.type
_entity_poly.pdbx_seq_one_letter_code
_entity_poly.pdbx_strand_id
1 'polypeptide(L)'
;MNRRALIAAATTGALVIGVPTAASATTWWGWGGHHHHAPPTAPPTPGPTGEDTPTPAPSETSAPEPSDTTDPQPTETPDPAPAPTDEPTASPTPEPATAPVDEAATAASPPDSSFVEQFSAGAALGQVASAYAQSWQPYPDGTSGIYAPSRTVTAHDGVLDVALGTGAGAAGTFGTKAGAWDHVGGSFSVRARATGGDGNGAAFMLWPTSNRWADGEIDFPEGNFEASPSAFQHSMTPGREAERVQVPSGVSWRDWHTYTVDWDPGRSVTYSVDGQVLHTVTKDVPTTPHRFMFQVGNWGASGHLLIDWVSTTE
;
A
#
# COMPACT_ATOMS: atom_id res chain seq x y z
N MET A 1 33.35 -40.23 -50.66
CA MET A 1 33.50 -39.48 -49.40
C MET A 1 32.29 -38.56 -49.27
N ASN A 2 31.29 -38.97 -48.48
CA ASN A 2 29.99 -38.31 -48.40
C ASN A 2 30.00 -37.23 -47.32
N ARG A 3 29.72 -35.98 -47.70
CA ARG A 3 29.50 -34.85 -46.77
C ARG A 3 28.10 -34.97 -46.18
N ARG A 4 28.01 -35.17 -44.86
CA ARG A 4 26.76 -35.04 -44.10
C ARG A 4 26.60 -33.58 -43.66
N ALA A 5 25.55 -32.95 -44.17
CA ALA A 5 25.05 -31.68 -43.66
C ALA A 5 24.29 -31.95 -42.35
N LEU A 6 24.70 -31.30 -41.27
CA LEU A 6 23.94 -31.24 -40.03
C LEU A 6 23.11 -29.96 -40.04
N ILE A 7 21.80 -30.15 -40.13
CA ILE A 7 20.78 -29.14 -39.95
C ILE A 7 20.70 -28.86 -38.45
N ALA A 8 21.10 -27.67 -38.01
CA ALA A 8 20.82 -27.18 -36.67
C ALA A 8 19.43 -26.50 -36.71
N ALA A 9 18.41 -27.22 -36.26
CA ALA A 9 17.09 -26.66 -36.02
C ALA A 9 17.17 -25.76 -34.77
N ALA A 10 17.03 -24.46 -34.96
CA ALA A 10 16.81 -23.52 -33.87
C ALA A 10 15.36 -23.66 -33.39
N THR A 11 15.16 -24.42 -32.32
CA THR A 11 13.90 -24.40 -31.56
C THR A 11 13.84 -23.11 -30.76
N THR A 12 13.09 -22.13 -31.28
CA THR A 12 12.66 -20.95 -30.55
C THR A 12 11.64 -21.39 -29.49
N GLY A 13 12.13 -21.74 -28.30
CA GLY A 13 11.28 -21.93 -27.12
C GLY A 13 10.84 -20.58 -26.61
N ALA A 14 9.61 -20.17 -26.93
CA ALA A 14 8.95 -19.05 -26.26
C ALA A 14 8.73 -19.44 -24.79
N LEU A 15 9.58 -18.94 -23.90
CA LEU A 15 9.37 -18.97 -22.46
C LEU A 15 8.20 -18.04 -22.15
N VAL A 16 7.01 -18.61 -22.00
CA VAL A 16 5.87 -17.91 -21.42
C VAL A 16 6.17 -17.76 -19.93
N ILE A 17 6.83 -16.66 -19.57
CA ILE A 17 7.02 -16.26 -18.17
C ILE A 17 5.63 -15.90 -17.66
N GLY A 18 5.10 -16.75 -16.77
CA GLY A 18 3.83 -16.50 -16.10
C GLY A 18 3.86 -15.13 -15.45
N VAL A 19 2.97 -14.24 -15.89
CA VAL A 19 2.77 -12.92 -15.30
C VAL A 19 2.28 -13.13 -13.86
N PRO A 20 2.84 -12.45 -12.86
CA PRO A 20 2.36 -12.52 -11.49
C PRO A 20 0.92 -12.01 -11.44
N THR A 21 -0.05 -12.93 -11.35
CA THR A 21 -1.41 -12.58 -10.96
C THR A 21 -1.36 -12.17 -9.51
N ALA A 22 -1.66 -10.90 -9.26
CA ALA A 22 -1.92 -10.36 -7.94
C ALA A 22 -3.11 -11.13 -7.32
N ALA A 23 -2.80 -12.22 -6.62
CA ALA A 23 -3.80 -12.98 -5.90
C ALA A 23 -4.41 -12.15 -4.75
N SER A 24 -3.72 -11.08 -4.32
CA SER A 24 -4.16 -10.17 -3.26
C SER A 24 -4.83 -8.87 -3.76
N ALA A 25 -4.51 -8.36 -4.97
CA ALA A 25 -5.12 -7.10 -5.43
C ALA A 25 -6.63 -7.23 -5.77
N THR A 26 -7.10 -8.43 -6.10
CA THR A 26 -8.51 -8.62 -6.56
C THR A 26 -9.49 -8.82 -5.40
N THR A 27 -9.02 -9.11 -4.18
CA THR A 27 -9.90 -9.53 -3.06
C THR A 27 -9.89 -8.59 -1.85
N TRP A 28 -9.02 -7.58 -1.81
CA TRP A 28 -8.81 -6.77 -0.61
C TRP A 28 -9.17 -5.30 -0.70
N TRP A 29 -9.05 -4.69 -1.88
CA TRP A 29 -9.41 -3.28 -2.07
C TRP A 29 -10.92 -3.21 -2.33
N GLY A 30 -11.69 -3.23 -1.24
CA GLY A 30 -13.14 -3.43 -1.17
C GLY A 30 -13.94 -2.92 -2.36
N TRP A 31 -14.49 -3.86 -3.13
CA TRP A 31 -15.71 -3.63 -3.91
C TRP A 31 -16.89 -3.69 -2.94
N GLY A 32 -17.52 -2.54 -2.68
CA GLY A 32 -18.55 -2.43 -1.65
C GLY A 32 -19.60 -1.36 -1.90
N GLY A 33 -20.16 -1.30 -3.11
CA GLY A 33 -21.48 -0.69 -3.33
C GLY A 33 -22.54 -1.78 -3.24
N HIS A 34 -23.30 -1.79 -2.14
CA HIS A 34 -24.44 -2.62 -1.75
C HIS A 34 -24.97 -3.71 -2.71
N HIS A 35 -25.19 -4.90 -2.13
CA HIS A 35 -26.38 -5.78 -2.22
C HIS A 35 -25.96 -7.26 -2.25
N HIS A 36 -26.47 -8.01 -1.28
CA HIS A 36 -26.31 -9.46 -1.16
C HIS A 36 -26.64 -10.17 -2.46
N HIS A 37 -25.71 -10.93 -3.03
CA HIS A 37 -26.03 -12.09 -3.86
C HIS A 37 -24.96 -13.17 -3.73
N ALA A 38 -25.43 -14.38 -3.41
CA ALA A 38 -24.67 -15.62 -3.39
C ALA A 38 -24.00 -15.91 -4.75
N PRO A 39 -22.93 -16.71 -4.80
CA PRO A 39 -22.28 -17.10 -6.06
C PRO A 39 -23.26 -17.83 -7.00
N PRO A 40 -23.13 -17.68 -8.33
CA PRO A 40 -24.02 -18.33 -9.29
C PRO A 40 -23.79 -19.85 -9.29
N THR A 41 -24.81 -20.59 -8.85
CA THR A 41 -24.91 -22.04 -8.97
C THR A 41 -25.19 -22.44 -10.42
N ALA A 42 -24.54 -23.50 -10.91
CA ALA A 42 -24.79 -24.12 -12.22
C ALA A 42 -26.28 -24.50 -12.40
N PRO A 43 -26.82 -24.47 -13.63
CA PRO A 43 -28.26 -24.66 -13.84
C PRO A 43 -28.68 -26.13 -13.67
N PRO A 44 -29.71 -26.44 -12.85
CA PRO A 44 -30.37 -27.74 -12.89
C PRO A 44 -31.53 -27.77 -13.90
N THR A 45 -31.67 -28.94 -14.54
CA THR A 45 -32.74 -29.37 -15.46
C THR A 45 -34.16 -29.17 -14.87
N PRO A 46 -35.19 -28.78 -15.65
CA PRO A 46 -36.52 -28.47 -15.10
C PRO A 46 -37.40 -29.72 -14.90
N GLY A 47 -38.08 -29.76 -13.74
CA GLY A 47 -39.18 -30.65 -13.39
C GLY A 47 -40.09 -29.96 -12.36
N PRO A 48 -41.40 -30.31 -12.28
CA PRO A 48 -42.47 -29.31 -12.18
C PRO A 48 -42.85 -28.85 -10.77
N THR A 49 -43.15 -27.55 -10.72
CA THR A 49 -44.21 -26.80 -10.03
C THR A 49 -44.84 -27.37 -8.74
N GLY A 50 -44.67 -26.64 -7.63
CA GLY A 50 -45.42 -26.81 -6.39
C GLY A 50 -45.42 -25.53 -5.53
N GLU A 51 -46.56 -24.83 -5.57
CA GLU A 51 -47.19 -23.84 -4.67
C GLU A 51 -46.36 -22.97 -3.68
N ASP A 52 -46.53 -21.66 -3.87
CA ASP A 52 -46.14 -20.56 -2.99
C ASP A 52 -46.95 -20.53 -1.67
N THR A 53 -46.27 -20.28 -0.55
CA THR A 53 -46.90 -19.80 0.69
C THR A 53 -46.09 -18.59 1.21
N PRO A 54 -46.67 -17.37 1.29
CA PRO A 54 -45.94 -16.23 1.86
C PRO A 54 -46.00 -16.20 3.39
N THR A 55 -44.83 -15.94 4.00
CA THR A 55 -44.64 -15.59 5.42
C THR A 55 -45.10 -14.15 5.71
N PRO A 56 -45.72 -13.84 6.86
CA PRO A 56 -46.25 -12.51 7.15
C PRO A 56 -45.18 -11.48 7.54
N ALA A 57 -45.44 -10.22 7.16
CA ALA A 57 -44.68 -9.02 7.54
C ALA A 57 -45.00 -8.56 8.98
N PRO A 58 -44.07 -7.89 9.69
CA PRO A 58 -44.37 -7.31 11.00
C PRO A 58 -45.06 -5.95 10.90
N SER A 59 -46.03 -5.73 11.81
CA SER A 59 -46.89 -4.55 11.92
C SER A 59 -46.19 -3.31 12.47
N GLU A 60 -46.52 -2.16 11.89
CA GLU A 60 -46.21 -0.82 12.41
C GLU A 60 -47.10 -0.47 13.61
N THR A 61 -46.51 0.20 14.61
CA THR A 61 -47.22 0.79 15.76
C THR A 61 -47.05 2.30 15.71
N SER A 62 -48.17 3.04 15.72
CA SER A 62 -48.23 4.50 15.64
C SER A 62 -48.42 5.19 17.01
N ALA A 63 -48.06 6.49 17.00
CA ALA A 63 -48.57 7.62 17.81
C ALA A 63 -47.74 8.08 19.05
N PRO A 64 -47.84 9.35 19.52
CA PRO A 64 -48.61 10.52 19.00
C PRO A 64 -47.79 11.84 18.79
N GLU A 65 -48.41 12.82 18.13
CA GLU A 65 -48.01 14.24 18.01
C GLU A 65 -48.02 15.00 19.36
N PRO A 66 -47.17 16.03 19.53
CA PRO A 66 -47.43 17.12 20.46
C PRO A 66 -47.76 18.45 19.75
N SER A 67 -48.78 19.12 20.31
CA SER A 67 -49.36 20.41 19.93
C SER A 67 -48.45 21.63 20.08
N ASP A 68 -48.73 22.64 19.24
CA ASP A 68 -48.30 24.03 19.38
C ASP A 68 -48.68 24.63 20.74
N THR A 69 -47.74 25.30 21.41
CA THR A 69 -48.07 26.28 22.45
C THR A 69 -47.03 27.41 22.50
N THR A 70 -47.57 28.61 22.69
CA THR A 70 -47.04 29.95 22.47
C THR A 70 -45.83 30.38 23.31
N ASP A 71 -45.01 31.19 22.65
CA ASP A 71 -43.85 31.97 23.07
C ASP A 71 -44.14 32.99 24.20
N PRO A 72 -43.34 33.05 25.28
CA PRO A 72 -43.29 34.19 26.19
C PRO A 72 -42.14 35.16 25.87
N GLN A 73 -42.53 36.39 25.52
CA GLN A 73 -41.72 37.59 25.36
C GLN A 73 -40.70 37.83 26.50
N PRO A 74 -39.41 38.11 26.20
CA PRO A 74 -38.42 38.46 27.22
C PRO A 74 -38.62 39.90 27.73
N THR A 75 -38.52 40.04 29.06
CA THR A 75 -38.59 41.29 29.81
C THR A 75 -37.22 41.99 29.81
N GLU A 76 -37.20 43.29 29.50
CA GLU A 76 -35.98 44.11 29.51
C GLU A 76 -35.37 44.25 30.91
N THR A 77 -34.06 44.06 31.00
CA THR A 77 -33.25 44.36 32.20
C THR A 77 -32.42 45.62 31.92
N PRO A 78 -32.37 46.60 32.85
CA PRO A 78 -31.72 47.89 32.61
C PRO A 78 -30.19 47.82 32.64
N ASP A 79 -29.62 48.68 31.81
CA ASP A 79 -28.21 48.90 31.49
C ASP A 79 -27.40 49.49 32.68
N PRO A 80 -26.26 48.89 33.09
CA PRO A 80 -25.32 49.53 34.00
C PRO A 80 -24.16 50.24 33.25
N ALA A 81 -23.89 51.45 33.73
CA ALA A 81 -22.98 52.49 33.28
C ALA A 81 -21.53 52.08 32.87
N PRO A 82 -20.86 52.89 32.01
CA PRO A 82 -19.53 52.58 31.50
C PRO A 82 -18.42 52.68 32.57
N ALA A 83 -17.56 51.67 32.60
CA ALA A 83 -16.31 51.64 33.36
C ALA A 83 -15.19 52.41 32.62
N PRO A 84 -14.17 52.94 33.32
CA PRO A 84 -13.17 53.85 32.75
C PRO A 84 -12.26 53.19 31.71
N THR A 85 -11.88 53.98 30.72
CA THR A 85 -10.96 53.67 29.64
C THR A 85 -9.52 53.58 30.16
N ASP A 86 -8.95 52.37 30.17
CA ASP A 86 -7.51 52.19 30.29
C ASP A 86 -6.83 52.58 28.97
N GLU A 87 -5.82 53.45 29.04
CA GLU A 87 -4.95 53.79 27.91
C GLU A 87 -4.23 52.56 27.35
N PRO A 88 -4.01 52.46 26.03
CA PRO A 88 -3.30 51.34 25.44
C PRO A 88 -1.81 51.42 25.82
N THR A 89 -1.40 50.52 26.71
CA THR A 89 0.03 50.19 26.84
C THR A 89 0.47 49.57 25.51
N ALA A 90 1.48 50.16 24.87
CA ALA A 90 2.03 49.67 23.61
C ALA A 90 2.44 48.20 23.75
N SER A 91 1.69 47.32 23.08
CA SER A 91 2.04 45.91 22.91
C SER A 91 3.33 45.84 22.09
N PRO A 92 4.33 45.02 22.46
CA PRO A 92 5.54 44.88 21.66
C PRO A 92 5.14 44.42 20.25
N THR A 93 5.68 45.11 19.25
CA THR A 93 5.65 44.70 17.85
C THR A 93 5.96 43.20 17.77
N PRO A 94 5.10 42.36 17.16
CA PRO A 94 5.50 40.99 16.88
C PRO A 94 6.71 41.08 15.94
N GLU A 95 7.86 40.67 16.47
CA GLU A 95 8.99 40.23 15.66
C GLU A 95 8.44 39.33 14.55
N PRO A 96 8.83 39.51 13.28
CA PRO A 96 8.29 38.69 12.20
C PRO A 96 8.45 37.25 12.62
N ALA A 97 7.30 36.59 12.87
CA ALA A 97 7.27 35.17 13.08
C ALA A 97 7.94 34.58 11.85
N THR A 98 9.18 34.13 12.01
CA THR A 98 9.75 33.10 11.17
C THR A 98 8.66 32.05 11.10
N ALA A 99 8.04 31.95 9.92
CA ALA A 99 7.30 30.77 9.56
C ALA A 99 8.13 29.57 10.04
N PRO A 100 7.51 28.50 10.57
CA PRO A 100 8.25 27.27 10.73
C PRO A 100 8.77 26.95 9.32
N VAL A 101 10.06 27.20 9.12
CA VAL A 101 10.83 26.55 8.09
C VAL A 101 10.54 25.09 8.38
N ASP A 102 9.85 24.44 7.44
CA ASP A 102 9.62 23.00 7.42
C ASP A 102 10.94 22.38 7.86
N GLU A 103 10.98 21.99 9.13
CA GLU A 103 12.18 21.54 9.79
C GLU A 103 12.46 20.24 9.08
N ALA A 104 13.38 20.31 8.12
CA ALA A 104 13.75 19.24 7.23
C ALA A 104 13.48 17.93 7.94
N ALA A 105 12.45 17.21 7.49
CA ALA A 105 12.19 15.84 7.89
C ALA A 105 13.56 15.18 7.88
N THR A 106 14.19 15.01 9.05
CA THR A 106 15.61 14.69 9.12
C THR A 106 15.74 13.46 8.26
N ALA A 107 16.42 13.59 7.12
CA ALA A 107 16.57 12.49 6.18
C ALA A 107 17.25 11.40 7.00
N ALA A 108 16.46 10.44 7.47
CA ALA A 108 16.97 9.40 8.33
C ALA A 108 17.93 8.67 7.44
N SER A 109 19.23 8.78 7.74
CA SER A 109 20.24 8.19 6.86
C SER A 109 19.95 6.70 6.77
N PRO A 110 19.99 6.12 5.55
CA PRO A 110 19.81 4.69 5.40
C PRO A 110 20.84 3.94 6.26
N PRO A 111 20.52 2.72 6.72
CA PRO A 111 21.48 1.90 7.44
C PRO A 111 22.69 1.55 6.56
N ASP A 112 23.81 1.18 7.20
CA ASP A 112 24.93 0.56 6.49
C ASP A 112 24.54 -0.87 6.10
N SER A 113 24.35 -1.13 4.81
CA SER A 113 23.78 -2.38 4.30
C SER A 113 24.39 -2.79 2.96
N SER A 114 24.21 -4.06 2.56
CA SER A 114 24.79 -4.60 1.32
C SER A 114 24.21 -3.94 0.06
N PHE A 115 22.98 -3.44 0.13
CA PHE A 115 22.35 -2.60 -0.89
C PHE A 115 21.61 -1.43 -0.26
N VAL A 116 21.78 -0.24 -0.82
CA VAL A 116 21.04 0.99 -0.51
C VAL A 116 20.78 1.75 -1.81
N GLU A 117 19.55 2.22 -2.01
CA GLU A 117 19.22 3.22 -3.03
C GLU A 117 18.48 4.41 -2.38
N GLN A 118 18.90 5.63 -2.72
CA GLN A 118 18.41 6.91 -2.15
C GLN A 118 17.78 7.83 -3.21
N PHE A 119 17.62 7.35 -4.44
CA PHE A 119 16.98 8.06 -5.54
C PHE A 119 17.49 9.48 -5.80
N SER A 120 18.81 9.67 -5.63
CA SER A 120 19.47 10.99 -5.69
C SER A 120 19.56 11.59 -7.10
N ALA A 121 19.44 10.78 -8.15
CA ALA A 121 19.48 11.23 -9.53
C ALA A 121 18.07 11.55 -10.08
N GLY A 122 17.86 12.78 -10.53
CA GLY A 122 16.59 13.15 -11.17
C GLY A 122 16.30 12.32 -12.42
N ALA A 123 15.07 11.81 -12.57
CA ALA A 123 14.61 11.08 -13.74
C ALA A 123 13.12 11.34 -14.00
N ALA A 124 12.79 11.74 -15.23
CA ALA A 124 11.41 11.98 -15.62
C ALA A 124 10.65 10.68 -15.92
N LEU A 125 9.35 10.79 -16.17
CA LEU A 125 8.51 9.70 -16.64
C LEU A 125 9.16 8.98 -17.84
N GLY A 126 9.14 7.65 -17.79
CA GLY A 126 9.75 6.78 -18.80
C GLY A 126 11.28 6.67 -18.73
N GLN A 127 11.96 7.44 -17.86
CA GLN A 127 13.42 7.41 -17.75
C GLN A 127 13.93 6.69 -16.49
N VAL A 128 13.09 6.57 -15.45
CA VAL A 128 13.48 6.01 -14.14
C VAL A 128 14.11 4.62 -14.26
N ALA A 129 13.51 3.72 -15.04
CA ALA A 129 14.04 2.35 -15.23
C ALA A 129 15.48 2.33 -15.78
N SER A 130 15.83 3.30 -16.62
CA SER A 130 17.17 3.41 -17.20
C SER A 130 18.14 4.10 -16.24
N ALA A 131 17.68 5.15 -15.56
CA ALA A 131 18.48 5.86 -14.56
C ALA A 131 18.85 4.98 -13.36
N TYR A 132 17.93 4.09 -12.95
CA TYR A 132 18.06 3.20 -11.80
C TYR A 132 18.18 1.73 -12.19
N ALA A 133 18.80 1.42 -13.33
CA ALA A 133 18.90 0.05 -13.85
C ALA A 133 19.62 -0.94 -12.90
N GLN A 134 20.40 -0.43 -11.94
CA GLN A 134 21.08 -1.22 -10.91
C GLN A 134 20.30 -1.30 -9.58
N SER A 135 19.16 -0.61 -9.47
CA SER A 135 18.47 -0.44 -8.19
C SER A 135 16.98 -0.70 -8.26
N TRP A 136 16.38 -0.69 -9.45
CA TRP A 136 14.96 -0.90 -9.62
C TRP A 136 14.60 -1.56 -10.96
N GLN A 137 13.79 -2.61 -10.89
CA GLN A 137 13.27 -3.39 -12.02
C GLN A 137 11.74 -3.25 -12.06
N PRO A 138 11.21 -2.24 -12.79
CA PRO A 138 9.76 -2.04 -12.89
C PRO A 138 9.08 -3.18 -13.64
N TYR A 139 7.82 -3.41 -13.32
CA TYR A 139 6.96 -4.23 -14.15
C TYR A 139 6.78 -3.58 -15.53
N PRO A 140 6.69 -4.38 -16.61
CA PRO A 140 6.33 -3.86 -17.92
C PRO A 140 4.99 -3.11 -17.88
N ASP A 141 4.90 -2.04 -18.65
CA ASP A 141 3.64 -1.34 -18.87
C ASP A 141 2.53 -2.28 -19.36
N GLY A 142 1.33 -2.15 -18.80
CA GLY A 142 0.17 -2.98 -19.08
C GLY A 142 0.11 -4.28 -18.25
N THR A 143 1.09 -4.55 -17.39
CA THR A 143 1.06 -5.72 -16.50
C THR A 143 -0.20 -5.69 -15.64
N SER A 144 -0.92 -6.82 -15.59
CA SER A 144 -2.20 -6.98 -14.90
C SER A 144 -3.29 -5.98 -15.34
N GLY A 145 -3.13 -5.34 -16.50
CA GLY A 145 -4.06 -4.33 -17.02
C GLY A 145 -4.05 -2.99 -16.29
N ILE A 146 -3.27 -2.84 -15.20
CA ILE A 146 -3.29 -1.64 -14.34
C ILE A 146 -1.93 -0.98 -14.16
N TYR A 147 -0.83 -1.74 -14.25
CA TYR A 147 0.50 -1.20 -13.95
C TYR A 147 1.10 -0.55 -15.18
N ALA A 148 1.47 0.72 -15.06
CA ALA A 148 2.23 1.44 -16.08
C ALA A 148 3.29 2.33 -15.44
N PRO A 149 4.35 1.73 -14.83
CA PRO A 149 5.34 2.49 -14.07
C PRO A 149 6.02 3.60 -14.89
N SER A 150 6.16 3.41 -16.22
CA SER A 150 6.74 4.45 -17.08
C SER A 150 5.90 5.73 -17.18
N ARG A 151 4.62 5.69 -16.76
CA ARG A 151 3.67 6.82 -16.79
C ARG A 151 3.34 7.38 -15.41
N THR A 152 3.78 6.71 -14.35
CA THR A 152 3.43 7.06 -12.98
C THR A 152 4.65 7.34 -12.10
N VAL A 153 5.83 6.84 -12.47
CA VAL A 153 7.02 6.93 -11.61
C VAL A 153 8.03 7.94 -12.12
N THR A 154 8.44 8.85 -11.25
CA THR A 154 9.56 9.78 -11.41
C THR A 154 10.58 9.59 -10.28
N ALA A 155 11.76 10.16 -10.43
CA ALA A 155 12.69 10.38 -9.31
C ALA A 155 13.11 11.85 -9.29
N HIS A 156 13.06 12.49 -8.14
CA HIS A 156 13.47 13.87 -7.95
C HIS A 156 13.67 14.13 -6.46
N ASP A 157 14.48 15.14 -6.12
CA ASP A 157 14.66 15.61 -4.73
C ASP A 157 15.00 14.51 -3.70
N GLY A 158 15.69 13.44 -4.13
CA GLY A 158 16.06 12.31 -3.28
C GLY A 158 14.94 11.32 -3.00
N VAL A 159 13.87 11.31 -3.81
CA VAL A 159 12.78 10.32 -3.68
C VAL A 159 12.46 9.65 -5.02
N LEU A 160 12.03 8.39 -4.95
CA LEU A 160 11.17 7.79 -5.97
C LEU A 160 9.74 8.24 -5.69
N ASP A 161 9.10 8.88 -6.67
CA ASP A 161 7.74 9.39 -6.57
C ASP A 161 6.82 8.60 -7.51
N VAL A 162 5.77 8.00 -6.95
CA VAL A 162 4.67 7.38 -7.68
C VAL A 162 3.45 8.29 -7.64
N ALA A 163 3.12 8.91 -8.76
CA ALA A 163 1.92 9.72 -8.92
C ALA A 163 0.63 8.86 -8.89
N LEU A 164 -0.30 9.22 -8.01
CA LEU A 164 -1.57 8.55 -7.76
C LEU A 164 -2.74 9.29 -8.44
N GLY A 165 -3.88 8.59 -8.62
CA GLY A 165 -5.07 9.16 -9.26
C GLY A 165 -4.90 9.45 -10.76
N THR A 166 -3.90 8.83 -11.40
CA THR A 166 -3.60 8.96 -12.84
C THR A 166 -4.37 7.95 -13.70
N GLY A 167 -5.08 7.01 -13.08
CA GLY A 167 -5.72 5.86 -13.75
C GLY A 167 -4.79 4.68 -14.00
N ALA A 168 -3.51 4.78 -13.63
CA ALA A 168 -2.52 3.70 -13.67
C ALA A 168 -1.83 3.53 -12.32
N GLY A 169 -1.41 2.29 -12.03
CA GLY A 169 -0.63 1.94 -10.85
C GLY A 169 0.85 1.77 -11.19
N ALA A 170 1.65 1.43 -10.18
CA ALA A 170 3.05 1.08 -10.35
C ALA A 170 3.40 -0.19 -9.57
N ALA A 171 4.34 -0.97 -10.10
CA ALA A 171 4.93 -2.10 -9.42
C ALA A 171 6.38 -2.27 -9.89
N GLY A 172 7.25 -2.77 -9.02
CA GLY A 172 8.63 -3.06 -9.37
C GLY A 172 9.45 -3.62 -8.22
N THR A 173 10.50 -4.35 -8.58
CA THR A 173 11.44 -4.98 -7.65
C THR A 173 12.63 -4.09 -7.39
N PHE A 174 13.06 -3.96 -6.14
CA PHE A 174 14.29 -3.25 -5.79
C PHE A 174 15.52 -4.14 -5.97
N GLY A 175 16.64 -3.53 -6.35
CA GLY A 175 17.92 -4.19 -6.57
C GLY A 175 18.34 -4.29 -8.04
N THR A 176 19.51 -4.90 -8.23
CA THR A 176 20.11 -5.10 -9.55
C THR A 176 19.34 -6.17 -10.35
N LYS A 177 19.51 -6.18 -11.67
CA LYS A 177 18.92 -7.22 -12.54
C LYS A 177 19.26 -8.65 -12.10
N ALA A 178 20.42 -8.86 -11.50
CA ALA A 178 20.88 -10.18 -11.07
C ALA A 178 20.50 -10.48 -9.61
N GLY A 179 20.76 -9.55 -8.68
CA GLY A 179 20.66 -9.80 -7.24
C GLY A 179 19.35 -9.39 -6.58
N ALA A 180 18.33 -9.00 -7.35
CA ALA A 180 17.01 -8.62 -6.81
C ALA A 180 16.07 -9.80 -6.54
N TRP A 181 16.44 -11.03 -6.93
CA TRP A 181 15.51 -12.15 -7.09
C TRP A 181 15.83 -13.36 -6.21
N ASP A 182 16.91 -13.35 -5.44
CA ASP A 182 17.41 -14.55 -4.78
C ASP A 182 17.69 -14.42 -3.28
N HIS A 183 17.11 -13.41 -2.63
CA HIS A 183 17.28 -13.22 -1.19
C HIS A 183 16.69 -14.39 -0.39
N VAL A 184 17.45 -14.90 0.57
CA VAL A 184 17.03 -15.92 1.54
C VAL A 184 17.38 -15.46 2.94
N GLY A 185 16.52 -14.62 3.51
CA GLY A 185 16.75 -13.94 4.78
C GLY A 185 17.40 -12.56 4.61
N GLY A 186 17.61 -11.91 5.75
CA GLY A 186 18.19 -10.57 5.83
C GLY A 186 17.21 -9.53 6.35
N SER A 187 17.65 -8.27 6.35
CA SER A 187 16.83 -7.11 6.70
C SER A 187 16.42 -6.35 5.45
N PHE A 188 15.14 -6.00 5.33
CA PHE A 188 14.56 -5.27 4.21
C PHE A 188 13.87 -4.04 4.76
N SER A 189 14.37 -2.86 4.40
CA SER A 189 13.85 -1.61 4.92
C SER A 189 13.47 -0.65 3.80
N VAL A 190 12.42 0.12 4.05
CA VAL A 190 12.00 1.23 3.20
C VAL A 190 11.59 2.41 4.06
N ARG A 191 12.04 3.61 3.68
CA ARG A 191 11.52 4.86 4.23
C ARG A 191 10.53 5.47 3.24
N ALA A 192 9.27 5.52 3.62
CA ALA A 192 8.19 5.94 2.74
C ALA A 192 7.14 6.80 3.45
N ARG A 193 6.41 7.60 2.67
CA ARG A 193 5.18 8.28 3.06
C ARG A 193 4.25 8.43 1.86
N ALA A 194 2.98 8.70 2.10
CA ALA A 194 2.02 9.08 1.07
C ALA A 194 1.38 10.45 1.35
N THR A 195 1.24 11.25 0.31
CA THR A 195 0.49 12.53 0.33
C THR A 195 -0.77 12.37 -0.50
N GLY A 196 -1.96 12.64 0.05
CA GLY A 196 -3.23 12.36 -0.63
C GLY A 196 -3.46 10.88 -0.93
N GLY A 197 -4.11 10.55 -2.06
CA GLY A 197 -4.29 9.17 -2.48
C GLY A 197 -5.38 8.38 -1.74
N ASP A 198 -6.28 9.05 -1.00
CA ASP A 198 -7.37 8.40 -0.27
C ASP A 198 -8.15 7.42 -1.15
N GLY A 199 -8.46 6.25 -0.60
CA GLY A 199 -9.12 5.14 -1.30
C GLY A 199 -8.16 4.29 -2.12
N ASN A 200 -6.89 4.68 -2.31
CA ASN A 200 -5.82 3.86 -2.85
C ASN A 200 -4.94 3.29 -1.71
N GLY A 201 -3.93 2.50 -2.04
CA GLY A 201 -2.98 1.94 -1.09
C GLY A 201 -1.73 1.37 -1.75
N ALA A 202 -0.78 0.98 -0.91
CA ALA A 202 0.45 0.33 -1.32
C ALA A 202 0.64 -0.98 -0.55
N ALA A 203 1.40 -1.90 -1.15
CA ALA A 203 1.97 -3.07 -0.50
C ALA A 203 3.46 -3.15 -0.87
N PHE A 204 4.34 -3.05 0.12
CA PHE A 204 5.74 -3.43 0.01
C PHE A 204 5.86 -4.87 0.47
N MET A 205 6.57 -5.71 -0.27
CA MET A 205 6.48 -7.15 -0.10
C MET A 205 7.79 -7.87 -0.37
N LEU A 206 8.02 -8.95 0.39
CA LEU A 206 8.85 -10.06 -0.02
C LEU A 206 7.94 -11.09 -0.67
N TRP A 207 8.10 -11.23 -1.99
CA TRP A 207 7.32 -12.19 -2.78
C TRP A 207 8.23 -13.32 -3.28
N PRO A 208 7.77 -14.59 -3.30
CA PRO A 208 8.63 -15.71 -3.61
C PRO A 208 8.97 -15.71 -5.10
N THR A 209 10.24 -15.94 -5.41
CA THR A 209 10.75 -15.91 -6.79
C THR A 209 10.16 -17.01 -7.66
N SER A 210 9.71 -18.11 -7.04
CA SER A 210 8.95 -19.17 -7.70
C SER A 210 7.57 -18.71 -8.22
N ASN A 211 7.08 -17.56 -7.75
CA ASN A 211 5.71 -17.05 -7.92
C ASN A 211 4.60 -17.99 -7.40
N ARG A 212 4.92 -18.86 -6.45
CA ARG A 212 3.91 -19.67 -5.74
C ARG A 212 3.61 -19.01 -4.40
N TRP A 213 2.36 -18.61 -4.19
CA TRP A 213 1.96 -17.93 -2.95
C TRP A 213 2.27 -18.78 -1.70
N ALA A 214 2.07 -20.09 -1.77
CA ALA A 214 2.38 -21.01 -0.67
C ALA A 214 3.89 -21.13 -0.33
N ASP A 215 4.78 -20.59 -1.16
CA ASP A 215 6.21 -20.50 -0.82
C ASP A 215 6.48 -19.32 0.15
N GLY A 216 5.47 -18.51 0.45
CA GLY A 216 5.47 -17.42 1.45
C GLY A 216 5.26 -16.05 0.82
N GLU A 217 4.37 -15.23 1.38
CA GLU A 217 4.28 -13.79 1.10
C GLU A 217 4.38 -13.04 2.43
N ILE A 218 5.24 -12.02 2.46
CA ILE A 218 5.42 -11.13 3.61
C ILE A 218 5.23 -9.71 3.11
N ASP A 219 4.19 -9.03 3.58
CA ASP A 219 3.89 -7.66 3.21
C ASP A 219 4.17 -6.73 4.40
N PHE A 220 5.05 -5.74 4.21
CA PHE A 220 5.21 -4.64 5.15
C PHE A 220 5.99 -3.46 4.54
N PRO A 221 5.44 -2.23 4.58
CA PRO A 221 4.07 -1.86 4.97
C PRO A 221 3.04 -2.16 3.87
N GLU A 222 1.84 -2.56 4.29
CA GLU A 222 0.66 -2.65 3.40
C GLU A 222 -0.56 -1.95 4.00
N GLY A 223 -1.31 -1.23 3.16
CA GLY A 223 -2.63 -0.71 3.52
C GLY A 223 -3.06 0.49 2.69
N ASN A 224 -4.29 0.94 2.93
CA ASN A 224 -4.83 2.16 2.34
C ASN A 224 -4.16 3.42 2.90
N PHE A 225 -4.04 4.47 2.09
CA PHE A 225 -3.31 5.69 2.45
C PHE A 225 -4.03 6.58 3.49
N GLU A 226 -5.35 6.46 3.61
CA GLU A 226 -6.14 7.10 4.68
C GLU A 226 -6.12 6.34 6.02
N ALA A 227 -5.56 5.12 6.02
CA ALA A 227 -5.49 4.25 7.19
C ALA A 227 -4.04 4.08 7.70
N SER A 228 -3.90 3.35 8.81
CA SER A 228 -2.59 2.89 9.29
C SER A 228 -2.16 1.63 8.52
N PRO A 229 -0.94 1.57 7.95
CA PRO A 229 -0.46 0.34 7.34
C PRO A 229 -0.27 -0.77 8.38
N SER A 230 -0.25 -2.02 7.93
CA SER A 230 0.05 -3.18 8.74
C SER A 230 1.09 -4.07 8.06
N ALA A 231 1.70 -4.95 8.83
CA ALA A 231 2.38 -6.12 8.32
C ALA A 231 1.39 -7.27 8.14
N PHE A 232 1.55 -8.04 7.06
CA PHE A 232 0.80 -9.27 6.82
C PHE A 232 1.78 -10.42 6.52
N GLN A 233 1.70 -11.47 7.34
CA GLN A 233 2.43 -12.72 7.10
C GLN A 233 1.45 -13.79 6.65
N HIS A 234 1.47 -14.09 5.36
CA HIS A 234 0.52 -15.00 4.72
C HIS A 234 0.84 -16.47 5.03
N SER A 235 -0.21 -17.30 5.08
CA SER A 235 -0.03 -18.73 5.31
C SER A 235 0.67 -19.39 4.14
N MET A 236 1.62 -20.26 4.45
CA MET A 236 2.31 -21.10 3.47
C MET A 236 1.57 -22.44 3.23
N THR A 237 0.33 -22.58 3.73
CA THR A 237 -0.48 -23.77 3.48
C THR A 237 -1.17 -23.65 2.13
N PRO A 238 -0.91 -24.56 1.16
CA PRO A 238 -1.54 -24.49 -0.15
C PRO A 238 -3.07 -24.43 -0.08
N GLY A 239 -3.66 -23.45 -0.75
CA GLY A 239 -5.11 -23.18 -0.76
C GLY A 239 -5.64 -22.38 0.45
N ARG A 240 -4.78 -21.95 1.38
CA ARG A 240 -5.13 -21.11 2.53
C ARG A 240 -4.28 -19.84 2.63
N GLU A 241 -3.63 -19.45 1.55
CA GLU A 241 -2.63 -18.38 1.54
C GLU A 241 -3.23 -17.01 1.88
N ALA A 242 -4.52 -16.80 1.68
CA ALA A 242 -5.22 -15.58 2.10
C ALA A 242 -5.33 -15.42 3.63
N GLU A 243 -5.20 -16.51 4.39
CA GLU A 243 -5.10 -16.45 5.85
C GLU A 243 -3.74 -15.91 6.25
N ARG A 244 -3.71 -15.08 7.28
CA ARG A 244 -2.50 -14.33 7.63
C ARG A 244 -2.49 -13.90 9.09
N VAL A 245 -1.30 -13.67 9.61
CA VAL A 245 -1.10 -12.85 10.80
C VAL A 245 -1.07 -11.38 10.36
N GLN A 246 -1.86 -10.54 11.01
CA GLN A 246 -1.80 -9.08 10.84
C GLN A 246 -1.12 -8.44 12.05
N VAL A 247 -0.14 -7.58 11.80
CA VAL A 247 0.54 -6.79 12.84
C VAL A 247 0.33 -5.31 12.51
N PRO A 248 -0.54 -4.60 13.25
CA PRO A 248 -0.76 -3.17 13.02
C PRO A 248 0.51 -2.35 13.28
N SER A 249 0.82 -1.39 12.40
CA SER A 249 1.97 -0.51 12.60
C SER A 249 1.74 0.57 13.66
N GLY A 250 0.48 1.04 13.78
CA GLY A 250 0.12 2.14 14.68
C GLY A 250 0.54 3.52 14.18
N VAL A 251 1.16 3.61 12.99
CA VAL A 251 1.60 4.87 12.38
C VAL A 251 0.71 5.27 11.20
N SER A 252 0.87 6.49 10.70
CA SER A 252 0.15 6.98 9.53
C SER A 252 1.04 6.96 8.29
N TRP A 253 0.47 6.72 7.11
CA TRP A 253 1.18 6.98 5.85
C TRP A 253 1.52 8.46 5.64
N ARG A 254 0.89 9.38 6.38
CA ARG A 254 1.05 10.83 6.20
C ARG A 254 2.41 11.36 6.64
N ASP A 255 3.09 10.62 7.51
CA ASP A 255 4.40 10.94 8.03
C ASP A 255 5.47 10.01 7.44
N TRP A 256 6.73 10.47 7.46
CA TRP A 256 7.85 9.63 7.06
C TRP A 256 8.15 8.59 8.13
N HIS A 257 8.08 7.32 7.75
CA HIS A 257 8.43 6.20 8.61
C HIS A 257 9.39 5.26 7.90
N THR A 258 10.28 4.65 8.69
CA THR A 258 11.12 3.53 8.25
C THR A 258 10.46 2.24 8.66
N TYR A 259 10.09 1.42 7.69
CA TYR A 259 9.49 0.11 7.92
C TYR A 259 10.52 -0.95 7.61
N THR A 260 10.69 -1.90 8.53
CA THR A 260 11.72 -2.94 8.42
C THR A 260 11.14 -4.32 8.66
N VAL A 261 11.55 -5.25 7.79
CA VAL A 261 11.34 -6.69 7.92
C VAL A 261 12.70 -7.35 8.15
N ASP A 262 12.91 -7.91 9.34
CA ASP A 262 14.06 -8.76 9.63
C ASP A 262 13.64 -10.23 9.52
N TRP A 263 14.11 -10.90 8.48
CA TRP A 263 13.75 -12.27 8.15
C TRP A 263 14.90 -13.23 8.43
N ASP A 264 14.66 -14.16 9.35
CA ASP A 264 15.51 -15.29 9.68
C ASP A 264 14.87 -16.59 9.11
N PRO A 265 15.39 -17.12 7.98
CA PRO A 265 14.76 -18.21 7.23
C PRO A 265 14.36 -19.41 8.07
N GLY A 266 13.09 -19.80 7.97
CA GLY A 266 12.50 -20.92 8.71
C GLY A 266 12.39 -20.74 10.23
N ARG A 267 12.80 -19.59 10.77
CA ARG A 267 12.83 -19.33 12.22
C ARG A 267 11.89 -18.20 12.63
N SER A 268 12.07 -17.00 12.09
CA SER A 268 11.25 -15.84 12.45
C SER A 268 11.24 -14.75 11.40
N VAL A 269 10.20 -13.92 11.44
CA VAL A 269 10.15 -12.60 10.80
C VAL A 269 9.82 -11.59 11.87
N THR A 270 10.63 -10.54 12.01
CA THR A 270 10.39 -9.44 12.94
C THR A 270 10.05 -8.18 12.15
N TYR A 271 8.97 -7.51 12.56
CA TYR A 271 8.52 -6.27 11.97
C TYR A 271 8.84 -5.11 12.91
N SER A 272 9.40 -4.03 12.37
CA SER A 272 9.66 -2.81 13.15
C SER A 272 9.37 -1.54 12.37
N VAL A 273 9.00 -0.49 13.10
CA VAL A 273 8.82 0.87 12.56
C VAL A 273 9.73 1.81 13.34
N ASP A 274 10.52 2.61 12.63
CA ASP A 274 11.47 3.56 13.21
C ASP A 274 12.39 2.93 14.27
N GLY A 275 12.80 1.68 14.01
CA GLY A 275 13.64 0.89 14.90
C GLY A 275 12.93 0.31 16.12
N GLN A 276 11.63 0.54 16.29
CA GLN A 276 10.82 -0.08 17.36
C GLN A 276 10.17 -1.36 16.86
N VAL A 277 10.49 -2.48 17.51
CA VAL A 277 9.88 -3.78 17.20
C VAL A 277 8.39 -3.76 17.52
N LEU A 278 7.58 -4.09 16.53
CA LEU A 278 6.13 -4.27 16.67
C LEU A 278 5.81 -5.70 17.12
N HIS A 279 6.35 -6.68 16.40
CA HIS A 279 6.07 -8.10 16.64
C HIS A 279 7.08 -9.01 15.94
N THR A 280 7.22 -10.24 16.45
CA THR A 280 7.98 -11.32 15.82
C THR A 280 7.07 -12.51 15.57
N VAL A 281 6.96 -12.94 14.31
CA VAL A 281 6.18 -14.10 13.89
C VAL A 281 7.11 -15.28 13.63
N THR A 282 6.77 -16.46 14.14
CA THR A 282 7.57 -17.69 14.01
C THR A 282 6.87 -18.82 13.24
N LYS A 283 5.74 -18.53 12.59
CA LYS A 283 4.93 -19.48 11.82
C LYS A 283 4.87 -19.02 10.36
N ASP A 284 4.81 -19.95 9.40
CA ASP A 284 4.78 -19.62 7.97
C ASP A 284 5.98 -18.73 7.59
N VAL A 285 7.17 -19.07 8.10
CA VAL A 285 8.42 -18.35 7.83
C VAL A 285 9.11 -18.98 6.63
N PRO A 286 9.30 -18.24 5.52
CA PRO A 286 9.84 -18.81 4.30
C PRO A 286 11.29 -19.24 4.43
N THR A 287 11.73 -20.15 3.55
CA THR A 287 13.11 -20.64 3.44
C THR A 287 13.62 -20.63 1.99
N THR A 288 12.80 -20.15 1.06
CA THR A 288 13.05 -20.14 -0.38
C THR A 288 13.41 -18.72 -0.84
N PRO A 289 14.01 -18.56 -2.02
CA PRO A 289 14.31 -17.26 -2.61
C PRO A 289 13.09 -16.32 -2.75
N HIS A 290 13.24 -15.08 -2.28
CA HIS A 290 12.25 -13.99 -2.41
C HIS A 290 12.87 -12.75 -3.07
N ARG A 291 12.00 -11.84 -3.49
CA ARG A 291 12.36 -10.52 -4.00
C ARG A 291 11.70 -9.42 -3.18
N PHE A 292 12.41 -8.32 -2.94
CA PHE A 292 11.83 -7.14 -2.29
C PHE A 292 11.26 -6.19 -3.35
N MET A 293 9.96 -5.94 -3.28
CA MET A 293 9.25 -5.17 -4.30
C MET A 293 8.11 -4.36 -3.69
N PHE A 294 7.47 -3.52 -4.49
CA PHE A 294 6.22 -2.86 -4.10
C PHE A 294 5.18 -2.89 -5.21
N GLN A 295 3.93 -2.67 -4.83
CA GLN A 295 2.78 -2.46 -5.70
C GLN A 295 1.91 -1.31 -5.18
N VAL A 296 1.34 -0.53 -6.09
CA VAL A 296 0.38 0.55 -5.81
C VAL A 296 -0.77 0.49 -6.81
N GLY A 297 -2.00 0.63 -6.31
CA GLY A 297 -3.22 0.58 -7.11
C GLY A 297 -3.38 1.74 -8.11
N ASN A 298 -4.35 1.62 -9.01
CA ASN A 298 -4.65 2.61 -10.06
C ASN A 298 -5.95 3.42 -9.82
N TRP A 299 -6.49 3.36 -8.62
CA TRP A 299 -7.76 3.99 -8.22
C TRP A 299 -7.52 5.05 -7.12
N GLY A 300 -8.60 5.54 -6.52
CA GLY A 300 -8.54 6.52 -5.43
C GLY A 300 -8.25 7.94 -5.89
N ALA A 301 -8.08 8.84 -4.92
CA ALA A 301 -7.81 10.24 -5.14
C ALA A 301 -6.38 10.49 -5.69
N SER A 302 -6.14 11.71 -6.17
CA SER A 302 -4.80 12.15 -6.53
C SER A 302 -3.89 12.27 -5.31
N GLY A 303 -2.59 12.09 -5.53
CA GLY A 303 -1.60 12.07 -4.48
C GLY A 303 -0.28 11.49 -4.95
N HIS A 304 0.59 11.16 -4.01
CA HIS A 304 1.92 10.62 -4.26
C HIS A 304 2.27 9.57 -3.20
N LEU A 305 2.82 8.43 -3.61
CA LEU A 305 3.65 7.60 -2.73
C LEU A 305 5.11 8.01 -2.95
N LEU A 306 5.76 8.49 -1.89
CA LEU A 306 7.14 8.94 -1.90
C LEU A 306 7.99 7.92 -1.15
N ILE A 307 9.07 7.48 -1.78
CA ILE A 307 10.06 6.56 -1.20
C ILE A 307 11.40 7.29 -1.18
N ASP A 308 11.90 7.59 0.01
CA ASP A 308 13.19 8.26 0.22
C ASP A 308 14.35 7.31 -0.08
N TRP A 309 14.33 6.15 0.57
CA TRP A 309 15.32 5.13 0.31
C TRP A 309 14.79 3.72 0.56
N VAL A 310 15.48 2.76 -0.04
CA VAL A 310 15.33 1.33 0.23
C VAL A 310 16.68 0.73 0.56
N SER A 311 16.69 -0.27 1.44
CA SER A 311 17.91 -0.98 1.79
C SER A 311 17.65 -2.46 2.02
N THR A 312 18.61 -3.29 1.63
CA THR A 312 18.62 -4.71 2.00
C THR A 312 19.97 -5.10 2.58
N THR A 313 19.94 -6.05 3.52
CA THR A 313 21.12 -6.77 4.03
C THR A 313 20.98 -8.25 3.71
N GLU A 314 22.10 -8.94 3.51
CA GLU A 314 22.17 -10.41 3.43
C GLU A 314 23.01 -10.97 4.57
#